data_AF-A0A3D5SXH0-F1
#
_entry.id   AF-A0A3D5SXH0-F1
#
_cell.length_a   1.000
_cell.length_b   1.000
_cell.length_c   1.000
_cell.angle_alpha   90.00
_cell.angle_beta   90.00
_cell.angle_gamma   90.00
#
_symmetry.space_group_name_H-M   'P 1'
#
loop_
_entity.id
_entity.type
_entity.pdbx_description
1 polymer ?
#
loop_
_entity_poly.entity_id
_entity_poly.type
_entity_poly.pdbx_seq_one_letter_code
_entity_poly.pdbx_strand_id
1 'polypeptide(L)' 'RNCIKMVDGVERGEDASIRKLTETRDWSQVAAIWIDNNECIRCGQCYTACPVKCISISRCELVDADV' A
#
# COMPACT_ATOMS: atom_id res chain seq x y z
N ARG A 1 6.92 -1.59 -10.27
CA ARG A 1 5.50 -1.17 -10.36
C ARG A 1 5.37 0.08 -9.50
N ASN A 2 4.75 1.14 -10.00
CA ASN A 2 4.92 2.46 -9.35
C ASN A 2 4.16 2.59 -8.02
N CYS A 3 3.09 1.80 -7.81
CA CYS A 3 2.26 1.90 -6.60
C CYS A 3 2.88 1.38 -5.29
N ILE A 4 4.01 0.67 -5.33
CA ILE A 4 4.67 0.18 -4.10
C ILE A 4 5.75 1.17 -3.73
N LYS A 5 5.56 1.91 -2.64
CA LYS A 5 6.54 2.88 -2.12
C LYS A 5 7.16 2.35 -0.83
N MET A 6 8.46 2.49 -0.70
CA MET A 6 9.19 2.25 0.54
C MET A 6 9.27 3.58 1.26
N VAL A 7 8.80 3.66 2.51
CA VAL A 7 8.74 4.93 3.26
C VAL A 7 9.50 4.81 4.57
N ASP A 8 10.31 5.82 4.88
CA ASP A 8 11.00 5.97 6.17
C ASP A 8 10.11 6.62 7.23
N GLY A 9 9.16 7.45 6.81
CA GLY A 9 8.34 8.26 7.70
C GLY A 9 6.94 8.52 7.19
N VAL A 10 5.99 8.58 8.12
CA VAL A 10 4.57 8.89 7.87
C VAL A 10 4.14 9.99 8.84
N GLU A 11 3.81 11.16 8.30
CA GLU A 11 3.32 12.30 9.07
C GLU A 11 1.79 12.30 9.05
N ARG A 12 1.14 12.12 10.21
CA ARG A 12 -0.32 12.13 10.36
C ARG A 12 -0.83 13.55 10.59
N GLY A 13 -1.92 13.90 9.93
CA GLY A 13 -2.69 15.12 10.17
C GLY A 13 -3.59 15.03 11.40
N GLU A 14 -4.10 16.17 11.84
CA GLU A 14 -5.05 16.28 12.97
C GLU A 14 -6.41 15.64 12.68
N ASP A 15 -6.74 15.45 11.41
CA ASP A 15 -7.98 14.86 10.88
C ASP A 15 -7.83 13.36 10.54
N ALA A 16 -6.80 12.70 11.08
CA ALA A 16 -6.41 11.34 10.75
C ALA A 16 -6.02 11.11 9.28
N SER A 17 -5.90 12.16 8.47
CA SER A 17 -5.31 12.06 7.14
C SER A 17 -3.80 11.80 7.23
N ILE A 18 -3.23 11.30 6.14
CA ILE A 18 -1.77 11.26 5.98
C ILE A 18 -1.36 12.56 5.28
N ARG A 19 -0.58 13.42 5.98
CA ARG A 19 -0.10 14.70 5.43
C ARG A 19 1.11 14.52 4.53
N LYS A 20 2.04 13.64 4.90
CA LYS A 20 3.28 13.43 4.16
C LYS A 20 3.83 12.03 4.34
N LEU A 21 4.36 11.52 3.24
CA LEU A 21 5.14 10.29 3.17
C LEU A 21 6.55 10.67 2.76
N THR A 22 7.55 10.19 3.50
CA THR A 22 8.95 10.34 3.10
C THR A 22 9.39 9.02 2.48
N GLU A 23 9.69 9.03 1.18
CA GLU A 23 10.13 7.84 0.44
C GLU A 23 11.63 7.60 0.60
N THR A 24 12.00 6.33 0.72
CA THR A 24 13.39 5.87 0.73
C THR A 24 13.61 4.76 -0.29
N ARG A 25 14.85 4.59 -0.73
CA ARG A 25 15.30 3.43 -1.54
C ARG A 25 16.16 2.46 -0.74
N ASP A 26 16.47 2.79 0.51
CA ASP A 26 17.31 1.99 1.39
C ASP A 26 16.45 1.13 2.32
N TRP A 27 16.60 -0.19 2.20
CA TRP A 27 15.89 -1.16 3.03
C TRP A 27 16.26 -1.07 4.52
N SER A 28 17.45 -0.57 4.86
CA SER A 28 17.86 -0.37 6.25
C SER A 28 17.10 0.76 6.94
N GLN A 29 16.51 1.67 6.16
CA GLN A 29 15.76 2.84 6.65
C GLN A 29 14.26 2.69 6.45
N VAL A 30 13.80 1.59 5.85
CA VAL A 30 12.37 1.44 5.55
C VAL A 30 11.58 1.17 6.83
N ALA A 31 10.60 2.02 7.11
CA ALA A 31 9.67 1.85 8.21
C ALA A 31 8.39 1.14 7.76
N ALA A 32 7.94 1.40 6.53
CA ALA A 32 6.75 0.76 5.97
C ALA A 32 6.80 0.62 4.44
N ILE A 33 6.02 -0.34 3.94
CA ILE A 33 5.64 -0.40 2.52
C ILE A 33 4.27 0.26 2.39
N TRP A 34 4.20 1.33 1.62
CA TRP A 34 2.97 2.05 1.30
C TRP A 34 2.45 1.63 -0.09
N ILE A 35 1.16 1.34 -0.18
CA ILE A 35 0.50 1.02 -1.45
C ILE A 35 -0.31 2.23 -1.91
N ASP A 36 0.17 2.93 -2.94
CA ASP A 36 -0.55 4.04 -3.55
C ASP A 36 -1.73 3.51 -4.37
N ASN A 37 -2.95 3.73 -3.84
CA ASN A 37 -4.18 3.30 -4.49
C ASN A 37 -4.46 4.03 -5.81
N ASN A 38 -3.91 5.23 -6.04
CA ASN A 38 -4.08 5.96 -7.29
C ASN A 38 -3.30 5.30 -8.45
N GLU A 39 -2.16 4.69 -8.14
CA GLU A 39 -1.34 3.95 -9.12
C GLU A 39 -1.64 2.44 -9.11
N CYS A 40 -2.46 1.94 -8.19
CA CYS A 40 -2.67 0.51 -7.97
C CYS A 40 -3.67 -0.09 -8.96
N ILE A 41 -3.17 -0.86 -9.91
CA ILE A 41 -3.97 -1.63 -10.87
C ILE A 41 -4.38 -3.03 -10.36
N ARG A 42 -4.31 -3.28 -9.05
CA ARG A 42 -4.68 -4.55 -8.41
C ARG A 42 -3.96 -5.80 -8.96
N CYS A 43 -2.72 -5.65 -9.42
CA CYS A 43 -1.92 -6.77 -9.97
C CYS A 43 -1.35 -7.76 -8.94
N GLY A 44 -1.50 -7.49 -7.64
CA GLY A 44 -1.07 -8.38 -6.56
C GLY A 44 0.43 -8.46 -6.27
N GLN A 45 1.28 -7.69 -6.94
CA GLN A 45 2.74 -7.70 -6.71
C GLN A 45 3.15 -7.28 -5.28
N CYS A 46 2.31 -6.53 -4.57
CA CYS A 46 2.53 -6.18 -3.17
C CYS A 46 2.61 -7.42 -2.26
N TYR A 47 1.90 -8.51 -2.58
CA TYR A 47 1.97 -9.77 -1.86
C TYR A 47 3.39 -10.34 -1.84
N THR A 48 4.04 -10.42 -3.00
CA THR A 48 5.41 -10.93 -3.13
C THR A 48 6.45 -9.96 -2.59
N ALA A 49 6.21 -8.65 -2.72
CA ALA A 49 7.14 -7.62 -2.27
C ALA A 49 7.22 -7.47 -0.73
N CYS A 50 6.21 -7.93 0.01
CA CYS A 50 6.15 -7.77 1.46
C CYS A 50 7.14 -8.73 2.17
N PRO A 51 8.19 -8.22 2.83
CA PRO A 51 9.21 -9.08 3.45
C PRO A 51 8.67 -9.88 4.63
N VAL A 52 7.67 -9.34 5.34
CA VAL A 52 7.04 -9.97 6.51
C VAL A 52 5.75 -10.72 6.17
N LYS A 53 5.40 -10.82 4.87
CA LYS A 53 4.23 -11.55 4.38
C LYS A 53 2.91 -11.19 5.09
N CYS A 54 2.71 -9.91 5.42
CA CYS A 54 1.51 -9.44 6.14
C CYS A 54 0.33 -9.10 5.22
N ILE A 55 0.48 -9.22 3.90
CA ILE A 55 -0.55 -8.87 2.92
C ILE A 55 -1.25 -10.16 2.46
N SER A 56 -2.58 -10.16 2.48
CA SER A 56 -3.43 -11.19 1.88
C SER A 56 -4.25 -10.63 0.72
N ILE A 57 -4.46 -11.40 -0.33
CA ILE A 57 -5.27 -11.02 -1.49
C ILE A 57 -6.42 -11.99 -1.63
N SER A 58 -7.62 -11.46 -1.84
CA SER A 58 -8.84 -12.23 -2.08
C SER A 58 -9.57 -11.64 -3.29
N ARG A 59 -10.21 -12.51 -4.07
CA ARG A 59 -11.01 -12.10 -5.22
C ARG A 59 -12.40 -11.73 -4.73
N CYS A 60 -12.80 -10.49 -4.99
CA CYS A 60 -14.18 -10.04 -4.78
C CYS A 60 -14.90 -10.08 -6.12
N GLU A 61 -16.08 -10.67 -6.14
CA GLU A 61 -16.96 -10.66 -7.30
C GLU A 61 -18.14 -9.75 -6.99
N LEU A 62 -18.46 -8.86 -7.93
CA LEU A 62 -19.67 -8.07 -7.85
C LEU A 62 -20.83 -8.98 -8.24
N VAL A 63 -21.78 -9.14 -7.33
CA VAL A 63 -23.05 -9.81 -7.60
C VAL A 63 -24.12 -8.72 -7.64
N ASP A 64 -24.77 -8.57 -8.77
CA ASP A 64 -25.95 -7.71 -8.86
C ASP A 64 -27.07 -8.40 -8.07
N ALA A 65 -27.57 -7.73 -7.05
CA ALA A 65 -28.77 -8.17 -6.36
C ALA A 65 -29.96 -7.70 -7.20
N ASP A 66 -30.63 -8.64 -7.87
CA ASP A 66 -31.91 -8.37 -8.52
C ASP A 66 -32.91 -7.92 -7.42
N VAL A 67 -33.21 -6.62 -7.39
CA VAL A 67 -34.21 -6.00 -6.51
C VAL A 67 -35.58 -5.91 -7.19
#